data_AF-A0A956MBY0-F1
#
_entry.id   AF-A0A956MBY0-F1
#
_cell.length_a   1.000
_cell.length_b   1.000
_cell.length_c   1.000
_cell.angle_alpha   90.00
_cell.angle_beta   90.00
_cell.angle_gamma   90.00
#
_symmetry.space_group_name_H-M   'P 1'
#
loop_
_entity.id
_entity.type
_entity.pdbx_description
1 polymer ?
#
loop_
_entity_poly.entity_id
_entity_poly.type
_entity_poly.pdbx_seq_one_letter_code
_entity_poly.pdbx_strand_id
1 'polypeptide(L)'
;MHDLKKLQEIDPLKRMAEKQSKQEEFSPMAPPDAYAPPNIESVPYEKMPSLIQKLMDEHQSVQEQMDAFEKVLIQLQQNGLTPDKEIDTTLREFFTFIDETILRHQLIEEKLLFPLLQKKLLEQGEHGAGQSPQTAIDVMEADHIKIMQLAAVTFNLLALSARLSHLASRAMVLDAAIEQGKQIVEIMRLHIFREDNVVFSLAEKYLSDEEFKELEKQLPRFEHY
;
A
#
# COMPACT_ATOMS: atom_id res chain seq x y z
N MET A 1 29.29 12.55 24.91
CA MET A 1 28.24 11.54 24.70
C MET A 1 27.16 11.83 25.73
N HIS A 2 26.12 12.58 25.33
CA HIS A 2 25.07 12.99 26.26
C HIS A 2 23.97 11.92 26.28
N ASP A 3 23.60 11.50 27.48
CA ASP A 3 22.59 10.49 27.77
C ASP A 3 21.20 11.00 27.34
N LEU A 4 20.72 10.49 26.21
CA LEU A 4 19.47 10.90 25.55
C LEU A 4 18.24 10.68 26.44
N LYS A 5 18.31 9.80 27.45
CA LYS A 5 17.21 9.58 28.40
C LYS A 5 16.98 10.76 29.35
N LYS A 6 17.99 11.61 29.59
CA LYS A 6 17.85 12.76 30.50
C LYS A 6 17.23 13.99 29.86
N LEU A 7 17.19 14.07 28.52
CA LEU A 7 16.62 15.21 27.80
C LEU A 7 15.08 15.18 27.71
N GLN A 8 14.44 14.06 28.06
CA GLN A 8 12.99 13.97 28.14
C GLN A 8 12.41 14.57 29.42
N GLU A 9 13.19 14.66 30.50
CA GLU A 9 12.70 15.15 31.80
C GLU A 9 12.84 16.67 31.98
N ILE A 10 13.75 17.32 31.25
CA ILE A 10 14.00 18.76 31.37
C ILE A 10 14.16 19.32 29.97
N ASP A 11 13.07 19.83 29.39
CA ASP A 11 13.11 20.62 28.14
C ASP A 11 13.80 21.96 28.44
N PRO A 12 15.05 22.18 27.97
CA PRO A 12 15.78 23.42 28.24
C PRO A 12 15.19 24.63 27.50
N LEU A 13 14.26 24.40 26.57
CA LEU A 13 13.67 25.42 25.71
C LEU A 13 12.22 25.76 26.08
N LYS A 14 11.64 25.12 27.11
CA LYS A 14 10.25 25.30 27.57
C LYS A 14 9.26 25.49 26.41
N ARG A 15 9.28 24.59 25.43
CA ARG A 15 8.42 24.71 24.22
C ARG A 15 7.00 24.24 24.45
N MET A 16 6.75 23.49 25.52
CA MET A 16 5.44 23.03 25.94
C MET A 16 4.84 24.02 26.95
N ALA A 17 3.58 24.42 26.74
CA ALA A 17 2.82 25.18 27.73
C ALA A 17 2.73 24.38 29.04
N GLU A 18 3.11 25.01 30.16
CA GLU A 18 2.98 24.40 31.49
C GLU A 18 1.49 24.18 31.81
N LYS A 19 1.11 22.94 32.10
CA LYS A 19 -0.24 22.58 32.54
C LYS A 19 -0.53 23.27 33.88
N GLN A 20 -1.43 24.25 33.87
CA GLN A 20 -1.78 25.02 35.07
C GLN A 20 -2.84 24.33 35.96
N SER A 21 -3.39 23.18 35.55
CA SER A 21 -4.42 22.48 36.32
C SER A 21 -4.20 20.97 36.39
N LYS A 22 -4.60 20.34 37.52
CA LYS A 22 -4.64 18.89 37.71
C LYS A 22 -5.95 18.28 37.16
N GLN A 23 -6.58 18.89 36.16
CA GLN A 23 -7.75 18.31 35.49
C GLN A 23 -7.32 17.63 34.20
N GLU A 24 -8.06 16.59 33.80
CA GLU A 24 -7.96 16.01 32.45
C GLU A 24 -8.39 17.07 31.44
N GLU A 25 -7.41 17.80 30.92
CA GLU A 25 -7.59 18.74 29.82
C GLU A 25 -7.69 17.93 28.52
N PHE A 26 -8.91 17.75 28.02
CA PHE A 26 -9.13 17.26 26.67
C PHE A 26 -8.61 18.29 25.68
N SER A 27 -7.44 18.02 25.09
CA SER A 27 -6.90 18.85 24.02
C SER A 27 -7.85 18.78 22.82
N PRO A 28 -8.32 19.91 22.27
CA PRO A 28 -9.08 19.92 21.01
C PRO A 28 -8.31 19.34 19.82
N MET A 29 -6.98 19.17 19.98
CA MET A 29 -6.08 18.56 19.01
C MET A 29 -5.75 17.10 19.33
N ALA A 30 -6.26 16.54 20.44
CA ALA A 30 -6.17 15.10 20.67
C ALA A 30 -7.14 14.41 19.71
N PRO A 31 -6.65 13.51 18.83
CA PRO A 31 -7.56 12.69 18.03
C PRO A 31 -8.49 11.95 18.99
N PRO A 32 -9.80 11.85 18.69
CA PRO A 32 -10.69 10.96 19.43
C PRO A 32 -10.07 9.55 19.53
N ASP A 33 -10.35 8.81 20.62
CA ASP A 33 -9.80 7.45 20.81
C ASP A 33 -10.09 6.50 19.63
N ALA A 34 -11.12 6.80 18.84
CA ALA A 34 -11.43 6.12 17.57
C ALA A 34 -10.35 6.26 16.47
N TYR A 35 -9.38 7.16 16.64
CA TYR A 35 -8.24 7.37 15.74
C TYR A 35 -6.92 6.85 16.32
N ALA A 36 -6.94 6.22 17.51
CA ALA A 36 -5.79 5.47 17.97
C ALA A 36 -5.51 4.34 16.94
N PRO A 37 -4.29 4.21 16.41
CA PRO A 37 -3.98 3.11 15.51
C PRO A 37 -4.32 1.79 16.21
N PRO A 38 -4.93 0.82 15.53
CA PRO A 38 -5.25 -0.46 16.15
C PRO A 38 -3.97 -1.05 16.75
N ASN A 39 -4.03 -1.44 18.03
CA ASN A 39 -2.96 -2.13 18.75
C ASN A 39 -2.81 -3.58 18.25
N ILE A 40 -2.63 -3.75 16.94
CA ILE A 40 -2.26 -5.03 16.35
C ILE A 40 -0.74 -5.07 16.41
N GLU A 41 -0.20 -5.87 17.32
CA GLU A 41 1.24 -6.15 17.34
C GLU A 41 1.60 -6.88 16.04
N SER A 42 2.53 -6.31 15.27
CA SER A 42 3.02 -6.93 14.06
C SER A 42 3.65 -8.29 14.37
N VAL A 43 3.23 -9.33 13.68
CA VAL A 43 3.84 -10.66 13.81
C VAL A 43 5.17 -10.69 13.04
N PRO A 44 6.28 -11.19 13.62
CA PRO A 44 7.54 -11.34 12.90
C PRO A 44 7.41 -12.25 11.67
N TYR A 45 8.09 -11.90 10.57
CA TYR A 45 8.05 -12.63 9.30
C TYR A 45 8.31 -14.14 9.48
N GLU A 46 9.27 -14.53 10.33
CA GLU A 46 9.65 -15.94 10.53
C GLU A 46 8.55 -16.79 11.19
N LYS A 47 7.54 -16.13 11.79
CA LYS A 47 6.39 -16.78 12.39
C LYS A 47 5.17 -16.77 11.48
N MET A 48 5.22 -16.07 10.35
CA MET A 48 4.12 -16.03 9.41
C MET A 48 3.94 -17.40 8.72
N PRO A 49 2.70 -17.81 8.39
CA PRO A 49 2.45 -18.97 7.55
C PRO A 49 3.12 -18.86 6.18
N SER A 50 3.48 -19.98 5.55
CA SER A 50 4.26 -19.98 4.28
C SER A 50 3.56 -19.22 3.16
N LEU A 51 2.23 -19.34 3.04
CA LEU A 51 1.42 -18.53 2.12
C LEU A 51 1.65 -17.03 2.31
N ILE A 52 1.64 -16.55 3.56
CA ILE A 52 1.82 -15.14 3.89
C ILE A 52 3.25 -14.69 3.61
N GLN A 53 4.25 -15.50 3.99
CA GLN A 53 5.65 -15.20 3.67
C GLN A 53 5.86 -15.01 2.16
N LYS A 54 5.24 -15.87 1.33
CA LYS A 54 5.31 -15.74 -0.13
C LYS A 54 4.74 -14.41 -0.63
N LEU A 55 3.59 -13.97 -0.11
CA LEU A 55 2.99 -12.69 -0.49
C LEU A 55 3.88 -11.51 -0.05
N MET A 56 4.44 -11.56 1.17
CA MET A 56 5.40 -10.56 1.66
C MET A 56 6.69 -10.53 0.84
N ASP A 57 7.17 -11.67 0.36
CA ASP A 57 8.35 -11.74 -0.52
C ASP A 57 8.05 -11.10 -1.88
N GLU A 58 6.84 -11.31 -2.41
CA GLU A 58 6.37 -10.64 -3.63
C GLU A 58 6.36 -9.12 -3.42
N HIS A 59 5.91 -8.61 -2.27
CA HIS A 59 5.96 -7.17 -1.94
C HIS A 59 7.34 -6.54 -2.05
N GLN A 60 8.41 -7.26 -1.71
CA GLN A 60 9.78 -6.75 -1.88
C GLN A 60 10.08 -6.45 -3.35
N SER A 61 9.70 -7.38 -4.24
CA SER A 61 9.87 -7.17 -5.69
C SER A 61 9.00 -6.02 -6.21
N VAL A 62 7.81 -5.82 -5.64
CA VAL A 62 6.95 -4.67 -5.96
C VAL A 62 7.62 -3.35 -5.60
N GLN A 63 8.24 -3.26 -4.41
CA GLN A 63 8.95 -2.05 -3.99
C GLN A 63 10.10 -1.69 -4.94
N GLU A 64 10.89 -2.68 -5.38
CA GLU A 64 11.97 -2.45 -6.36
C GLU A 64 11.43 -1.90 -7.69
N GLN A 65 10.30 -2.43 -8.17
CA GLN A 65 9.64 -1.94 -9.38
C GLN A 65 9.06 -0.53 -9.20
N MET A 66 8.50 -0.21 -8.02
CA MET A 66 8.02 1.14 -7.71
C MET A 66 9.18 2.15 -7.72
N ASP A 67 10.33 1.80 -7.16
CA ASP A 67 11.51 2.67 -7.14
C ASP A 67 12.06 2.94 -8.54
N ALA A 68 12.08 1.92 -9.41
CA ALA A 68 12.48 2.07 -10.80
C ALA A 68 11.51 2.97 -11.57
N PHE A 69 10.20 2.74 -11.39
CA PHE A 69 9.16 3.54 -12.03
C PHE A 69 9.18 5.00 -11.57
N GLU A 70 9.30 5.24 -10.26
CA GLU A 70 9.38 6.59 -9.68
C GLU A 70 10.55 7.40 -10.25
N LYS A 71 11.73 6.77 -10.41
CA LYS A 71 12.89 7.41 -11.05
C LYS A 71 12.58 7.86 -12.47
N VAL A 72 11.89 7.04 -13.25
CA VAL A 72 11.45 7.40 -14.60
C VAL A 72 10.47 8.55 -14.58
N LEU A 73 9.50 8.55 -13.66
CA LEU A 73 8.54 9.66 -13.53
C LEU A 73 9.24 10.99 -13.21
N ILE A 74 10.26 10.96 -12.34
CA ILE A 74 11.08 12.13 -12.02
C ILE A 74 11.85 12.61 -13.25
N GLN A 75 12.46 11.70 -14.01
CA GLN A 75 13.17 12.05 -15.25
C GLN A 75 12.23 12.66 -16.29
N LEU A 76 11.05 12.08 -16.50
CA LEU A 76 10.01 12.61 -17.38
C LEU A 76 9.53 13.99 -16.92
N GLN A 77 9.42 14.21 -15.62
CA GLN A 77 9.04 15.52 -15.07
C GLN A 77 10.10 16.60 -15.33
N GLN A 78 11.37 16.25 -15.21
CA GLN A 78 12.49 17.19 -15.39
C GLN A 78 12.78 17.50 -16.86
N ASN A 79 12.73 16.48 -17.72
CA ASN A 79 13.22 16.55 -19.09
C ASN A 79 12.10 16.56 -20.14
N GLY A 80 10.87 16.25 -19.73
CA GLY A 80 9.77 15.99 -20.65
C GLY A 80 9.93 14.67 -21.42
N LEU A 81 9.11 14.49 -22.46
CA LEU A 81 9.22 13.35 -23.36
C LEU A 81 10.36 13.54 -24.36
N THR A 82 11.45 12.81 -24.15
CA THR A 82 12.56 12.66 -25.09
C THR A 82 12.77 11.19 -25.43
N PRO A 83 13.20 10.84 -26.67
CA PRO A 83 13.52 9.46 -27.00
C PRO A 83 14.65 8.95 -26.10
N ASP A 84 14.32 7.98 -25.24
CA ASP A 84 15.25 7.36 -24.31
C ASP A 84 14.89 5.88 -24.15
N LYS A 85 15.83 5.01 -24.56
CA LYS A 85 15.62 3.57 -24.58
C LYS A 85 15.50 2.97 -23.17
N GLU A 86 16.16 3.57 -22.18
CA GLU A 86 16.10 3.13 -20.79
C GLU A 86 14.71 3.42 -20.23
N ILE A 87 14.22 4.65 -20.39
CA ILE A 87 12.85 5.05 -20.02
C ILE A 87 11.82 4.14 -20.69
N ASP A 88 11.92 3.94 -22.00
CA ASP A 88 10.98 3.08 -22.75
C ASP A 88 11.00 1.63 -22.26
N THR A 89 12.16 1.15 -21.81
CA THR A 89 12.32 -0.21 -21.30
C THR A 89 11.72 -0.34 -19.91
N THR A 90 12.04 0.56 -18.99
CA THR A 90 11.49 0.55 -17.63
C THR A 90 9.97 0.76 -17.63
N LEU A 91 9.43 1.63 -18.47
CA LEU A 91 7.98 1.78 -18.60
C LEU A 91 7.31 0.49 -19.08
N ARG A 92 7.89 -0.17 -20.10
CA ARG A 92 7.37 -1.45 -20.60
C ARG A 92 7.41 -2.52 -19.50
N GLU A 93 8.55 -2.66 -18.82
CA GLU A 93 8.74 -3.62 -17.73
C GLU A 93 7.76 -3.36 -16.59
N PHE A 94 7.55 -2.11 -16.20
CA PHE A 94 6.57 -1.74 -15.18
C PHE A 94 5.15 -2.16 -15.55
N PHE A 95 4.68 -1.83 -16.76
CA PHE A 95 3.31 -2.19 -17.15
C PHE A 95 3.13 -3.69 -17.40
N THR A 96 4.16 -4.40 -17.85
CA THR A 96 4.16 -5.87 -17.90
C THR A 96 4.11 -6.46 -16.48
N PHE A 97 4.86 -5.89 -15.53
CA PHE A 97 4.87 -6.34 -14.13
C PHE A 97 3.50 -6.16 -13.46
N ILE A 98 2.80 -5.06 -13.74
CA ILE A 98 1.41 -4.86 -13.29
C ILE A 98 0.50 -5.99 -13.80
N ASP A 99 0.57 -6.30 -15.10
CA ASP A 99 -0.31 -7.26 -15.77
C ASP A 99 -0.02 -8.71 -15.35
N GLU A 100 1.25 -9.08 -15.21
CA GLU A 100 1.66 -10.47 -14.99
C GLU A 100 1.94 -10.81 -13.52
N THR A 101 2.34 -9.83 -12.69
CA THR A 101 2.74 -10.09 -11.30
C THR A 101 1.73 -9.53 -10.31
N ILE A 102 1.43 -8.24 -10.38
CA ILE A 102 0.48 -7.60 -9.44
C ILE A 102 -0.92 -8.19 -9.59
N LEU A 103 -1.40 -8.40 -10.82
CA LEU A 103 -2.72 -8.99 -11.03
C LEU A 103 -2.83 -10.39 -10.42
N ARG A 104 -1.82 -11.25 -10.60
CA ARG A 104 -1.80 -12.60 -10.00
C ARG A 104 -1.80 -12.53 -8.48
N HIS A 105 -0.97 -11.65 -7.90
CA HIS A 105 -0.91 -11.42 -6.46
C HIS A 105 -2.27 -11.05 -5.88
N GLN A 106 -2.91 -10.03 -6.47
CA GLN A 106 -4.24 -9.57 -6.08
C GLN A 106 -5.31 -10.67 -6.24
N LEU A 107 -5.20 -11.50 -7.29
CA LEU A 107 -6.14 -12.62 -7.47
C LEU A 107 -5.98 -13.69 -6.39
N ILE A 108 -4.76 -13.98 -5.94
CA ILE A 108 -4.54 -14.89 -4.81
C ILE A 108 -5.21 -14.31 -3.57
N GLU A 109 -5.02 -13.03 -3.30
CA GLU A 109 -5.66 -12.38 -2.14
C GLU A 109 -7.19 -12.39 -2.25
N GLU A 110 -7.75 -11.79 -3.29
CA GLU A 110 -9.20 -11.59 -3.46
C GLU A 110 -9.99 -12.89 -3.63
N LYS A 111 -9.38 -13.93 -4.21
CA LYS A 111 -10.09 -15.19 -4.49
C LYS A 111 -9.79 -16.29 -3.49
N LEU A 112 -8.73 -16.16 -2.70
CA LEU A 112 -8.30 -17.20 -1.78
C LEU A 112 -8.25 -16.69 -0.33
N LEU A 113 -7.39 -15.73 -0.02
CA LEU A 113 -7.13 -15.30 1.36
C LEU A 113 -8.26 -14.42 1.92
N PHE A 114 -8.58 -13.34 1.23
CA PHE A 114 -9.52 -12.30 1.67
C PHE A 114 -10.93 -12.82 1.92
N PRO A 115 -11.52 -13.73 1.12
CA PRO A 115 -12.86 -14.24 1.41
C PRO A 115 -12.96 -14.95 2.76
N LEU A 116 -11.94 -15.74 3.11
CA LEU A 116 -11.90 -16.44 4.40
C LEU A 116 -11.64 -15.46 5.55
N LEU A 117 -10.67 -14.57 5.38
CA LEU A 117 -10.32 -13.58 6.39
C LEU A 117 -11.48 -12.61 6.66
N GLN A 118 -12.18 -12.13 5.62
CA GLN A 118 -13.35 -11.28 5.75
C GLN A 118 -14.41 -11.92 6.65
N LYS A 119 -14.71 -13.20 6.43
CA LYS A 119 -15.64 -13.95 7.26
C LYS A 119 -15.19 -13.97 8.73
N LYS A 120 -13.91 -14.25 8.99
CA LYS A 120 -13.35 -14.30 10.35
C LYS A 120 -13.39 -12.92 11.04
N LEU A 121 -13.03 -11.85 10.33
CA LEU A 121 -13.06 -10.49 10.87
C LEU A 121 -14.48 -10.10 11.29
N LEU A 122 -15.49 -10.42 10.48
CA LEU A 122 -16.89 -10.18 10.82
C LEU A 122 -17.32 -11.00 12.05
N GLU A 123 -16.94 -12.27 12.13
CA GLU A 123 -17.24 -13.14 13.29
C GLU A 123 -16.60 -12.65 14.59
N GLN A 124 -15.43 -12.00 14.51
CA GLN A 124 -14.70 -11.45 15.65
C GLN A 124 -15.06 -10.00 15.99
N GLY A 125 -15.95 -9.37 15.23
CA GLY A 125 -16.34 -7.96 15.45
C GLY A 125 -15.28 -6.94 15.00
N GLU A 126 -14.31 -7.36 14.18
CA GLU A 126 -13.23 -6.54 13.64
C GLU A 126 -13.71 -5.78 12.39
N HIS A 127 -14.70 -4.92 12.59
CA HIS A 127 -15.34 -4.15 11.53
C HIS A 127 -15.83 -2.79 12.03
N GLY A 128 -16.04 -1.86 11.10
CA GLY A 128 -16.59 -0.55 11.39
C GLY A 128 -18.01 -0.63 11.99
N ALA A 129 -18.38 0.40 12.76
CA ALA A 129 -19.69 0.51 13.42
C ALA A 129 -20.83 1.00 12.49
N GLY A 130 -20.58 1.05 11.18
CA GLY A 130 -21.55 1.52 10.18
C GLY A 130 -22.70 0.53 9.95
N GLN A 131 -23.75 0.97 9.24
CA GLN A 131 -24.89 0.11 8.89
C GLN A 131 -24.52 -1.09 8.00
N SER A 132 -23.44 -0.94 7.22
CA SER A 132 -22.78 -2.03 6.52
C SER A 132 -21.41 -2.21 7.14
N PRO A 133 -21.12 -3.34 7.82
CA PRO A 133 -19.81 -3.56 8.43
C PRO A 133 -18.75 -3.62 7.34
N GLN A 134 -17.76 -2.74 7.43
CA GLN A 134 -16.57 -2.75 6.57
C GLN A 134 -15.37 -3.17 7.41
N THR A 135 -14.50 -3.99 6.86
CA THR A 135 -13.27 -4.46 7.50
C THR A 135 -12.04 -3.86 6.80
N ALA A 136 -10.85 -4.25 7.25
CA ALA A 136 -9.60 -3.93 6.55
C ALA A 136 -9.57 -4.50 5.11
N ILE A 137 -10.26 -5.61 4.83
CA ILE A 137 -10.31 -6.23 3.50
C ILE A 137 -11.00 -5.33 2.49
N ASP A 138 -12.11 -4.68 2.87
CA ASP A 138 -12.81 -3.74 2.00
C ASP A 138 -11.91 -2.57 1.56
N VAL A 139 -10.97 -2.17 2.41
CA VAL A 139 -9.97 -1.14 2.08
C VAL A 139 -8.93 -1.69 1.10
N MET A 140 -8.45 -2.92 1.30
CA MET A 140 -7.45 -3.55 0.42
C MET A 140 -8.01 -3.78 -0.99
N GLU A 141 -9.22 -4.33 -1.11
CA GLU A 141 -9.88 -4.53 -2.40
C GLU A 141 -10.15 -3.19 -3.12
N ALA A 142 -10.49 -2.13 -2.37
CA ALA A 142 -10.63 -0.79 -2.94
C ALA A 142 -9.29 -0.24 -3.46
N ASP A 143 -8.20 -0.46 -2.72
CA ASP A 143 -6.84 -0.10 -3.14
C ASP A 143 -6.44 -0.87 -4.41
N HIS A 144 -6.73 -2.18 -4.52
CA HIS A 144 -6.49 -2.96 -5.74
C HIS A 144 -7.16 -2.36 -6.97
N ILE A 145 -8.47 -2.07 -6.86
CA ILE A 145 -9.24 -1.45 -7.94
C ILE A 145 -8.62 -0.10 -8.31
N LYS A 146 -8.26 0.71 -7.32
CA LYS A 146 -7.69 2.04 -7.54
C LYS A 146 -6.34 1.97 -8.24
N ILE A 147 -5.47 1.05 -7.84
CA ILE A 147 -4.16 0.81 -8.47
C ILE A 147 -4.35 0.45 -9.93
N MET A 148 -5.22 -0.50 -10.26
CA MET A 148 -5.45 -0.93 -11.65
C MET A 148 -6.04 0.19 -12.52
N GLN A 149 -6.95 0.98 -11.96
CA GLN A 149 -7.49 2.16 -12.64
C GLN A 149 -6.42 3.21 -12.92
N LEU A 150 -5.58 3.51 -11.92
CA LEU A 150 -4.47 4.46 -12.07
C LEU A 150 -3.45 3.97 -13.10
N ALA A 151 -3.12 2.68 -13.10
CA ALA A 151 -2.22 2.08 -14.09
C ALA A 151 -2.76 2.24 -15.51
N ALA A 152 -4.05 1.92 -15.72
CA ALA A 152 -4.71 2.08 -17.01
C ALA A 152 -4.73 3.55 -17.48
N VAL A 153 -5.06 4.50 -16.59
CA VAL A 153 -5.06 5.92 -16.91
C VAL A 153 -3.65 6.42 -17.23
N THR A 154 -2.66 6.06 -16.40
CA THR A 154 -1.26 6.46 -16.58
C THR A 154 -0.72 5.97 -17.91
N PHE A 155 -0.92 4.68 -18.24
CA PHE A 155 -0.52 4.09 -19.52
C PHE A 155 -1.11 4.87 -20.71
N ASN A 156 -2.41 5.14 -20.67
CA ASN A 156 -3.11 5.84 -21.74
C ASN A 156 -2.64 7.30 -21.89
N LEU A 157 -2.39 8.01 -20.78
CA LEU A 157 -1.91 9.39 -20.82
C LEU A 157 -0.45 9.48 -21.30
N LEU A 158 0.43 8.56 -20.89
CA LEU A 158 1.79 8.46 -21.44
C LEU A 158 1.76 8.20 -22.95
N ALA A 159 0.93 7.26 -23.39
CA ALA A 159 0.79 6.94 -24.80
C ALA A 159 0.15 8.09 -25.60
N LEU A 160 -0.78 8.85 -25.02
CA LEU A 160 -1.41 10.00 -25.64
C LEU A 160 -0.44 11.18 -25.77
N SER A 161 0.30 11.51 -24.70
CA SER A 161 1.27 12.61 -24.69
C SER A 161 2.34 12.42 -25.76
N ALA A 162 2.82 11.19 -25.98
CA ALA A 162 3.76 10.86 -27.06
C ALA A 162 3.22 11.15 -28.49
N ARG A 163 1.89 11.20 -28.68
CA ARG A 163 1.23 11.38 -29.99
C ARG A 163 0.72 12.80 -30.25
N LEU A 164 0.62 13.64 -29.22
CA LEU A 164 0.13 15.01 -29.36
C LEU A 164 1.15 15.89 -30.09
N SER A 165 0.68 16.64 -31.09
CA SER A 165 1.51 17.55 -31.89
C SER A 165 1.73 18.91 -31.23
N HIS A 166 0.75 19.41 -30.47
CA HIS A 166 0.83 20.71 -29.80
C HIS A 166 1.60 20.60 -28.47
N LEU A 167 2.66 21.41 -28.33
CA LEU A 167 3.59 21.33 -27.21
C LEU A 167 2.92 21.51 -25.84
N ALA A 168 2.05 22.52 -25.69
CA ALA A 168 1.38 22.75 -24.42
C ALA A 168 0.44 21.60 -24.04
N SER A 169 -0.27 21.04 -25.03
CA SER A 169 -1.18 19.91 -24.81
C SER A 169 -0.41 18.65 -24.43
N ARG A 170 0.74 18.42 -25.08
CA ARG A 170 1.66 17.34 -24.71
C ARG A 170 2.15 17.49 -23.27
N ALA A 171 2.61 18.68 -22.89
CA ALA A 171 3.11 18.95 -21.55
C ALA A 171 2.03 18.72 -20.49
N MET A 172 0.81 19.22 -20.71
CA MET A 172 -0.32 19.02 -19.79
C MET A 172 -0.70 17.54 -19.61
N VAL A 173 -0.75 16.78 -20.71
CA VAL A 173 -1.11 15.35 -20.65
C VAL A 173 0.01 14.53 -20.01
N LEU A 174 1.28 14.86 -20.29
CA LEU A 174 2.43 14.23 -19.66
C LEU A 174 2.45 14.51 -18.15
N ASP A 175 2.22 15.77 -17.74
CA ASP A 175 2.13 16.15 -16.33
C ASP A 175 1.03 15.37 -15.60
N ALA A 176 -0.16 15.31 -16.19
CA ALA A 176 -1.25 14.48 -15.66
C ALA A 176 -0.85 13.00 -15.54
N ALA A 177 -0.16 12.44 -16.54
CA ALA A 177 0.32 11.06 -16.51
C ALA A 177 1.31 10.84 -15.35
N ILE A 178 2.26 11.76 -15.17
CA ILE A 178 3.26 11.71 -14.10
C ILE A 178 2.59 11.75 -12.73
N GLU A 179 1.62 12.64 -12.53
CA GLU A 179 0.92 12.74 -11.26
C GLU A 179 0.07 11.50 -10.96
N GLN A 180 -0.56 10.88 -11.96
CA GLN A 180 -1.22 9.58 -11.76
C GLN A 180 -0.20 8.48 -11.44
N GLY A 181 0.95 8.46 -12.13
CA GLY A 181 2.02 7.49 -11.87
C GLY A 181 2.58 7.58 -10.45
N LYS A 182 2.80 8.80 -9.94
CA LYS A 182 3.22 9.01 -8.55
C LYS A 182 2.17 8.55 -7.55
N GLN A 183 0.88 8.72 -7.86
CA GLN A 183 -0.19 8.17 -7.01
C GLN A 183 -0.16 6.65 -6.94
N ILE A 184 0.21 5.94 -8.03
CA ILE A 184 0.40 4.49 -7.98
C ILE A 184 1.49 4.12 -6.98
N VAL A 185 2.65 4.79 -7.06
CA VAL A 185 3.79 4.54 -6.17
C VAL A 185 3.40 4.73 -4.70
N GLU A 186 2.73 5.83 -4.37
CA GLU A 186 2.33 6.14 -3.00
C GLU A 186 1.27 5.16 -2.46
N ILE A 187 0.24 4.86 -3.27
CA ILE A 187 -0.82 3.93 -2.86
C ILE A 187 -0.24 2.53 -2.70
N MET A 188 0.62 2.07 -3.61
CA MET A 188 1.23 0.74 -3.54
C MET A 188 2.08 0.59 -2.27
N ARG A 189 2.91 1.60 -1.94
CA ARG A 189 3.71 1.59 -0.71
C ARG A 189 2.85 1.55 0.55
N LEU A 190 1.77 2.36 0.58
CA LEU A 190 0.85 2.39 1.71
C LEU A 190 0.04 1.09 1.84
N HIS A 191 -0.36 0.53 0.70
CA HIS A 191 -1.08 -0.74 0.62
C HIS A 191 -0.24 -1.88 1.18
N ILE A 192 0.97 -2.08 0.66
CA ILE A 192 1.95 -3.06 1.16
C ILE A 192 2.18 -2.88 2.67
N PHE A 193 2.37 -1.65 3.13
CA PHE A 193 2.57 -1.38 4.54
C PHE A 193 1.38 -1.83 5.40
N ARG A 194 0.16 -1.50 4.98
CA ARG A 194 -1.07 -1.92 5.70
C ARG A 194 -1.24 -3.42 5.66
N GLU A 195 -0.96 -4.05 4.53
CA GLU A 195 -1.15 -5.46 4.37
C GLU A 195 -0.17 -6.26 5.23
N ASP A 196 1.12 -5.98 5.11
CA ASP A 196 2.19 -6.66 5.87
C ASP A 196 2.02 -6.51 7.39
N ASN A 197 1.64 -5.31 7.84
CA ASN A 197 1.64 -4.98 9.28
C ASN A 197 0.28 -5.12 9.95
N VAL A 198 -0.81 -5.15 9.18
CA VAL A 198 -2.18 -5.21 9.73
C VAL A 198 -2.92 -6.43 9.21
N VAL A 199 -3.12 -6.54 7.90
CA VAL A 199 -3.97 -7.58 7.31
C VAL A 199 -3.37 -8.97 7.52
N PHE A 200 -2.08 -9.14 7.27
CA PHE A 200 -1.39 -10.42 7.47
C PHE A 200 -1.26 -10.80 8.95
N SER A 201 -1.12 -9.81 9.84
CA SER A 201 -1.17 -10.07 11.28
C SER A 201 -2.58 -10.50 11.74
N LEU A 202 -3.64 -9.94 11.14
CA LEU A 202 -5.01 -10.40 11.37
C LEU A 202 -5.25 -11.79 10.79
N ALA A 203 -4.65 -12.10 9.63
CA ALA A 203 -4.70 -13.43 9.03
C ALA A 203 -4.09 -14.48 9.96
N GLU A 204 -2.87 -14.24 10.44
CA GLU A 204 -2.18 -15.14 11.38
C GLU A 204 -2.98 -15.32 12.68
N LYS A 205 -3.53 -14.22 13.22
CA LYS A 205 -4.31 -14.26 14.47
C LYS A 205 -5.60 -15.09 14.37
N TYR A 206 -6.27 -15.08 13.22
CA TYR A 206 -7.64 -15.59 13.11
C TYR A 206 -7.82 -16.83 12.24
N LEU A 207 -6.85 -17.18 11.40
CA LEU A 207 -6.88 -18.41 10.61
C LEU A 207 -6.05 -19.50 11.28
N SER A 208 -6.52 -20.74 11.23
CA SER A 208 -5.75 -21.89 11.73
C SER A 208 -4.73 -22.41 10.72
N ASP A 209 -3.74 -23.17 11.20
CA ASP A 209 -2.77 -23.86 10.35
C ASP A 209 -3.45 -24.76 9.29
N GLU A 210 -4.55 -25.43 9.65
CA GLU A 210 -5.33 -26.26 8.71
C GLU A 210 -5.99 -25.41 7.63
N GLU A 211 -6.51 -24.22 7.99
CA GLU A 211 -7.09 -23.28 7.04
C GLU A 211 -6.02 -22.80 6.06
N PHE A 212 -4.84 -22.39 6.54
CA PHE A 212 -3.71 -22.02 5.68
C PHE A 212 -3.27 -23.15 4.75
N LYS A 213 -3.15 -24.38 5.26
CA LYS A 213 -2.83 -25.55 4.43
C LYS A 213 -3.86 -25.81 3.34
N GLU A 214 -5.14 -25.51 3.60
CA GLU A 214 -6.20 -25.67 2.58
C GLU A 214 -6.16 -24.56 1.53
N LEU A 215 -5.77 -23.34 1.92
CA LEU A 215 -5.50 -22.26 0.97
C LEU A 215 -4.30 -22.63 0.07
N GLU A 216 -3.19 -23.08 0.65
CA GLU A 216 -1.97 -23.43 -0.08
C GLU A 216 -2.20 -24.50 -1.17
N LYS A 217 -3.07 -25.48 -0.93
CA LYS A 217 -3.43 -26.50 -1.95
C LYS A 217 -4.10 -25.91 -3.19
N GLN A 218 -4.67 -24.71 -3.10
CA GLN A 218 -5.37 -24.05 -4.19
C GLN A 218 -4.47 -23.08 -4.98
N LEU A 219 -3.28 -22.77 -4.48
CA LEU A 219 -2.30 -21.89 -5.15
C LEU A 219 -1.99 -22.29 -6.60
N PRO A 220 -1.85 -23.59 -6.96
CA PRO A 220 -1.56 -23.98 -8.34
C PRO A 220 -2.60 -23.51 -9.36
N ARG A 221 -3.84 -23.18 -8.93
CA ARG A 221 -4.88 -22.63 -9.81
C ARG A 221 -4.54 -21.24 -10.34
N PHE A 222 -3.64 -20.52 -9.68
CA PHE A 222 -3.24 -19.16 -9.99
C PHE A 222 -1.92 -19.10 -10.78
N GLU A 223 -1.25 -20.22 -11.04
CA GLU A 223 0.00 -20.27 -11.82
C GLU A 223 -0.20 -20.00 -13.32
N HIS A 224 -1.45 -20.00 -13.80
CA HIS A 224 -1.81 -19.80 -15.20
C HIS A 224 -2.43 -18.43 -15.49
N TYR A 225 -2.45 -17.55 -14.48
CA TYR A 225 -2.79 -16.14 -14.61
C TYR A 225 -1.50 -15.33 -14.54
#